data_AF-A0A2M7XJT4-F1
#
_entry.id   AF-A0A2M7XJT4-F1
#
_cell.length_a   1.000
_cell.length_b   1.000
_cell.length_c   1.000
_cell.angle_alpha   90.00
_cell.angle_beta   90.00
_cell.angle_gamma   90.00
#
_symmetry.space_group_name_H-M   'P 1'
#
loop_
_entity.id
_entity.type
_entity.pdbx_description
1 polymer ?
#
loop_
_entity_poly.entity_id
_entity_poly.type
_entity_poly.pdbx_seq_one_letter_code
_entity_poly.pdbx_strand_id
1 'polypeptide(L)'
;MLKQKKIGIGILLCAAAFVHLNVSAFQQQGFSTYQEGYNNSMNFSCESQCIVLLGTLGSNDYLRIQGAVEGQGTMGFGFLVGQQVAPGPMMNIGGQGAMDQRFSFSDVQFISQIPKEAQVLLIVQGNVKGSEVKADLRFLSLFQKFDQGWKDFWVFDAYKPYTINFLYGPKMFGKSANDIFYRIFAIICAILLFKFGWKSKKFTNRTLVLLCSLRVLYGIRMYGELYSYRKTDYQNRVKPEFAQKTFRDDGDLYQFIDFVKTNLFTGTACIHSAPYKSWDFDTKTKYHLYPEIDMASTDTGCEYILIYNEPSCIYDGTGKMLTKDGSGIATGEIYKI
;
A
#
# COMPACT_ATOMS: atom_id res chain seq x y z
N MET A 1 17.65 -38.44 -50.61
CA MET A 1 16.70 -37.35 -50.96
C MET A 1 15.51 -37.39 -50.01
N LEU A 2 15.49 -36.55 -48.97
CA LEU A 2 14.38 -36.44 -48.01
C LEU A 2 13.83 -35.00 -48.06
N LYS A 3 12.58 -34.87 -48.51
CA LYS A 3 11.85 -33.61 -48.69
C LYS A 3 11.70 -32.89 -47.35
N GLN A 4 12.34 -31.72 -47.20
CA GLN A 4 12.05 -30.77 -46.13
C GLN A 4 10.64 -30.20 -46.31
N LYS A 5 9.71 -30.56 -45.43
CA LYS A 5 8.44 -29.84 -45.24
C LYS A 5 8.74 -28.49 -44.58
N LYS A 6 8.62 -27.41 -45.34
CA LYS A 6 8.52 -26.05 -44.82
C LYS A 6 7.18 -25.91 -44.10
N ILE A 7 7.18 -25.96 -42.77
CA ILE A 7 6.05 -25.53 -41.95
C ILE A 7 6.12 -24.01 -41.90
N GLY A 8 5.28 -23.37 -42.72
CA GLY A 8 5.09 -21.92 -42.70
C GLY A 8 4.41 -21.51 -41.40
N ILE A 9 5.13 -20.80 -40.55
CA ILE A 9 4.57 -20.10 -39.40
C ILE A 9 3.97 -18.80 -39.95
N GLY A 10 2.68 -18.83 -40.25
CA GLY A 10 1.88 -17.64 -40.48
C GLY A 10 1.44 -17.06 -39.14
N ILE A 11 2.21 -16.11 -38.59
CA ILE A 11 1.72 -15.25 -37.50
C ILE A 11 0.99 -14.09 -38.19
N LEU A 12 -0.33 -14.18 -38.20
CA LEU A 12 -1.22 -13.17 -38.74
C LEU A 12 -1.24 -11.96 -37.78
N LEU A 13 -0.64 -10.87 -38.23
CA LEU A 13 -0.80 -9.52 -37.67
C LEU A 13 -2.23 -9.02 -37.97
N CYS A 14 -3.15 -9.24 -37.03
CA CYS A 14 -4.44 -8.53 -36.98
C CYS A 14 -4.58 -7.83 -35.62
N ALA A 15 -3.83 -6.75 -35.46
CA ALA A 15 -4.09 -5.74 -34.43
C ALA A 15 -4.30 -4.39 -35.12
N ALA A 16 -5.29 -4.34 -36.02
CA ALA A 16 -5.81 -3.08 -36.51
C ALA A 16 -6.79 -2.56 -35.45
N ALA A 17 -6.37 -1.48 -34.82
CA ALA A 17 -7.03 -0.82 -33.72
C ALA A 17 -8.40 -0.26 -34.12
N PHE A 18 -9.48 -0.89 -33.63
CA PHE A 18 -10.73 -0.19 -33.40
C PHE A 18 -10.62 0.51 -32.05
N VAL A 19 -10.06 1.72 -32.04
CA VAL A 19 -10.18 2.63 -30.90
C VAL A 19 -11.61 3.16 -30.93
N HIS A 20 -12.53 2.41 -30.32
CA HIS A 20 -13.80 2.98 -29.91
C HIS A 20 -13.51 4.01 -28.81
N LEU A 21 -13.56 5.29 -29.16
CA LEU A 21 -13.61 6.38 -28.19
C LEU A 21 -15.00 6.33 -27.55
N ASN A 22 -15.15 5.52 -26.50
CA ASN A 22 -16.31 5.58 -25.64
C ASN A 22 -16.24 6.90 -24.86
N VAL A 23 -16.91 7.93 -25.39
CA VAL A 23 -17.14 9.19 -24.67
C VAL A 23 -18.40 8.99 -23.84
N SER A 24 -18.26 8.31 -22.69
CA SER A 24 -19.31 8.31 -21.68
C SER A 24 -19.25 9.62 -20.91
N ALA A 25 -20.37 10.35 -20.83
CA ALA A 25 -20.49 11.52 -19.97
C ALA A 25 -20.14 11.15 -18.52
N PHE A 26 -19.47 12.04 -17.80
CA PHE A 26 -19.07 11.79 -16.42
C PHE A 26 -20.30 11.83 -15.51
N GLN A 27 -20.45 10.84 -14.62
CA GLN A 27 -21.42 10.94 -13.53
C GLN A 27 -20.76 11.65 -12.34
N GLN A 28 -21.39 12.71 -11.83
CA GLN A 28 -20.83 13.54 -10.76
C GLN A 28 -21.79 13.67 -9.56
N GLN A 29 -21.22 13.86 -8.38
CA GLN A 29 -21.95 14.18 -7.15
C GLN A 29 -21.15 15.16 -6.30
N GLY A 30 -21.82 16.14 -5.68
CA GLY A 30 -21.27 17.00 -4.63
C GLY A 30 -20.63 18.32 -5.11
N PHE A 31 -20.50 18.54 -6.42
CA PHE A 31 -19.91 19.78 -6.95
C PHE A 31 -20.87 20.97 -6.86
N SER A 32 -20.36 22.15 -6.48
CA SER A 32 -21.14 23.40 -6.51
C SER A 32 -21.24 23.97 -7.92
N THR A 33 -20.19 23.79 -8.73
CA THR A 33 -20.23 23.99 -10.19
C THR A 33 -19.50 22.84 -10.88
N TYR A 34 -20.05 22.36 -12.00
CA TYR A 34 -19.41 21.34 -12.83
C TYR A 34 -19.79 21.58 -14.29
N GLN A 35 -18.78 21.71 -15.15
CA GLN A 35 -18.96 21.88 -16.58
C GLN A 35 -17.93 21.01 -17.33
N GLU A 36 -18.43 20.09 -18.15
CA GLU A 36 -17.60 19.34 -19.08
C GLU A 36 -17.19 20.25 -20.25
N GLY A 37 -15.89 20.26 -20.54
CA GLY A 37 -15.27 20.97 -21.64
C GLY A 37 -14.89 20.05 -22.79
N TYR A 38 -14.23 20.62 -23.80
CA TYR A 38 -13.78 19.88 -24.97
C TYR A 38 -12.60 18.94 -24.63
N ASN A 39 -12.54 17.76 -25.26
CA ASN A 39 -11.52 16.73 -25.00
C ASN A 39 -11.48 16.23 -23.55
N ASN A 40 -12.64 15.91 -22.97
CA ASN A 40 -12.79 15.37 -21.62
C ASN A 40 -12.12 16.24 -20.53
N SER A 41 -12.02 17.56 -20.75
CA SER A 41 -11.67 18.48 -19.69
C SER A 41 -12.91 18.78 -18.85
N MET A 42 -12.70 19.19 -17.60
CA MET A 42 -13.75 19.61 -16.69
C MET A 42 -13.32 20.87 -15.96
N ASN A 43 -14.26 21.80 -15.83
CA ASN A 43 -14.18 22.94 -14.94
C ASN A 43 -15.11 22.66 -13.76
N PHE A 44 -14.62 22.77 -12.53
CA PHE A 44 -15.42 22.45 -11.36
C PHE A 44 -15.07 23.28 -10.14
N SER A 45 -16.01 23.34 -9.20
CA SER A 45 -15.82 23.86 -7.84
C SER A 45 -16.36 22.84 -6.85
N CYS A 46 -15.53 22.43 -5.89
CA CYS A 46 -15.85 21.51 -4.81
C CYS A 46 -15.63 22.21 -3.48
N GLU A 47 -16.57 22.08 -2.54
CA GLU A 47 -16.48 22.72 -1.21
C GLU A 47 -16.28 21.72 -0.07
N SER A 48 -16.73 20.46 -0.26
CA SER A 48 -16.68 19.42 0.76
C SER A 48 -16.12 18.12 0.21
N GLN A 49 -16.94 17.22 -0.32
CA GLN A 49 -16.50 15.99 -0.98
C GLN A 49 -17.26 15.81 -2.29
N CYS A 50 -16.50 15.70 -3.37
CA CYS A 50 -17.04 15.57 -4.70
C CYS A 50 -16.44 14.37 -5.41
N ILE A 51 -17.25 13.70 -6.21
CA ILE A 51 -16.87 12.45 -6.87
C ILE A 51 -17.23 12.54 -8.35
N VAL A 52 -16.31 12.10 -9.22
CA VAL A 52 -16.53 11.96 -10.66
C VAL A 52 -16.26 10.51 -11.09
N LEU A 53 -17.21 9.87 -11.76
CA LEU A 53 -17.07 8.53 -12.30
C LEU A 53 -16.32 8.55 -13.64
N LEU A 54 -15.09 8.05 -13.69
CA LEU A 54 -14.22 8.15 -14.87
C LEU A 54 -14.38 7.00 -15.88
N GLY A 55 -14.86 5.84 -15.42
CA GLY A 55 -15.02 4.62 -16.24
C GLY A 55 -14.47 3.38 -15.56
N THR A 56 -14.47 2.24 -16.25
CA THR A 56 -14.04 0.96 -15.67
C THR A 56 -12.52 0.83 -15.54
N LEU A 57 -12.05 0.17 -14.48
CA LEU A 57 -10.65 -0.22 -14.31
C LEU A 57 -10.14 -1.00 -15.54
N GLY A 58 -10.88 -2.01 -15.98
CA GLY A 58 -10.63 -2.78 -17.20
C GLY A 58 -9.20 -3.29 -17.31
N SER A 59 -8.52 -2.89 -18.39
CA SER A 59 -7.09 -3.13 -18.61
C SER A 59 -6.22 -1.89 -18.33
N ASN A 60 -6.79 -0.79 -17.84
CA ASN A 60 -6.08 0.46 -17.59
C ASN A 60 -5.05 0.25 -16.48
N ASP A 61 -3.90 0.90 -16.61
CA ASP A 61 -2.78 0.74 -15.68
C ASP A 61 -2.63 1.92 -14.70
N TYR A 62 -3.10 3.11 -15.10
CA TYR A 62 -3.01 4.32 -14.28
C TYR A 62 -4.09 5.35 -14.62
N LEU A 63 -4.32 6.26 -13.67
CA LEU A 63 -5.04 7.51 -13.87
C LEU A 63 -4.04 8.66 -14.05
N ARG A 64 -4.23 9.49 -15.07
CA ARG A 64 -3.50 10.75 -15.24
C ARG A 64 -4.45 11.92 -15.01
N ILE A 65 -4.08 12.83 -14.11
CA ILE A 65 -4.82 14.07 -13.88
C ILE A 65 -3.95 15.24 -14.31
N GLN A 66 -4.45 16.07 -15.23
CA GLN A 66 -3.73 17.22 -15.75
C GLN A 66 -4.63 18.46 -15.76
N GLY A 67 -4.12 19.65 -15.46
CA GLY A 67 -4.90 20.90 -15.55
C GLY A 67 -4.53 21.89 -14.46
N ALA A 68 -5.26 23.01 -14.37
CA ALA A 68 -5.06 23.98 -13.31
C ALA A 68 -5.97 23.64 -12.12
N VAL A 69 -5.41 23.62 -10.92
CA VAL A 69 -6.16 23.42 -9.67
C VAL A 69 -5.79 24.51 -8.68
N GLU A 70 -6.77 24.99 -7.93
CA GLU A 70 -6.59 25.99 -6.88
C GLU A 70 -7.41 25.65 -5.63
N GLY A 71 -6.91 26.07 -4.46
CA GLY A 71 -7.62 25.99 -3.19
C GLY A 71 -6.89 25.20 -2.11
N GLN A 72 -7.66 24.63 -1.18
CA GLN A 72 -7.17 23.84 -0.06
C GLN A 72 -7.97 22.55 0.08
N GLY A 73 -7.30 21.41 -0.07
CA GLY A 73 -7.97 20.11 -0.03
C GLY A 73 -7.08 18.96 -0.44
N THR A 74 -7.70 17.86 -0.85
CA THR A 74 -7.02 16.70 -1.43
C THR A 74 -7.73 16.27 -2.71
N MET A 75 -6.96 15.65 -3.60
CA MET A 75 -7.48 15.06 -4.83
C MET A 75 -6.83 13.72 -5.04
N GLY A 76 -7.55 12.74 -5.54
CA GLY A 76 -7.00 11.44 -5.86
C GLY A 76 -8.06 10.57 -6.49
N PHE A 77 -7.96 9.28 -6.29
CA PHE A 77 -8.91 8.36 -6.91
C PHE A 77 -9.33 7.25 -5.96
N GLY A 78 -10.39 6.54 -6.33
CA GLY A 78 -10.83 5.32 -5.66
C GLY A 78 -11.51 4.37 -6.64
N PHE A 79 -11.92 3.22 -6.12
CA PHE A 79 -12.62 2.20 -6.90
C PHE A 79 -13.99 1.94 -6.28
N LEU A 80 -15.04 2.01 -7.09
CA LEU A 80 -16.37 1.59 -6.69
C LEU A 80 -16.49 0.07 -6.83
N VAL A 81 -16.53 -0.63 -5.70
CA VAL A 81 -16.68 -2.10 -5.62
C VAL A 81 -18.01 -2.40 -4.94
N GLY A 82 -19.02 -2.71 -5.73
CA GLY A 82 -20.39 -2.83 -5.23
C GLY A 82 -20.91 -1.48 -4.74
N GLN A 83 -21.23 -1.39 -3.44
CA GLN A 83 -21.70 -0.17 -2.78
C GLN A 83 -20.61 0.54 -1.96
N GLN A 84 -19.37 0.06 -1.99
CA GLN A 84 -18.27 0.60 -1.21
C GLN A 84 -17.21 1.23 -2.11
N VAL A 85 -16.58 2.29 -1.61
CA VAL A 85 -15.43 2.94 -2.27
C VAL A 85 -14.15 2.45 -1.61
N ALA A 86 -13.30 1.76 -2.36
CA ALA A 86 -11.94 1.46 -1.96
C ALA A 86 -11.04 2.65 -2.31
N PRO A 87 -10.55 3.44 -1.34
CA PRO A 87 -9.76 4.63 -1.62
C PRO A 87 -8.39 4.26 -2.17
N GLY A 88 -7.93 4.99 -3.18
CA GLY A 88 -6.56 4.98 -3.68
C GLY A 88 -5.73 6.12 -3.07
N PRO A 89 -4.47 6.28 -3.53
CA PRO A 89 -3.64 7.42 -3.20
C PRO A 89 -4.32 8.78 -3.45
N MET A 90 -4.13 9.70 -2.52
CA MET A 90 -4.57 11.09 -2.58
C MET A 90 -3.35 12.01 -2.53
N MET A 91 -3.41 13.16 -3.21
CA MET A 91 -2.45 14.25 -3.13
C MET A 91 -3.08 15.46 -2.45
N ASN A 92 -2.28 16.23 -1.72
CA ASN A 92 -2.72 17.48 -1.12
C ASN A 92 -2.70 18.61 -2.16
N ILE A 93 -3.75 19.41 -2.17
CA ILE A 93 -3.86 20.66 -2.93
C ILE A 93 -3.69 21.80 -1.93
N GLY A 94 -2.63 22.59 -2.12
CA GLY A 94 -2.32 23.76 -1.30
C GLY A 94 -1.89 24.91 -2.18
N GLY A 95 -2.83 25.77 -2.57
CA GLY A 95 -2.59 26.94 -3.42
C GLY A 95 -3.02 26.72 -4.88
N GLN A 96 -2.60 27.63 -5.75
CA GLN A 96 -2.91 27.64 -7.18
C GLN A 96 -1.72 27.10 -7.98
N GLY A 97 -1.96 26.16 -8.89
CA GLY A 97 -0.90 25.62 -9.74
C GLY A 97 -1.40 24.74 -10.88
N ALA A 98 -0.56 24.61 -11.91
CA ALA A 98 -0.72 23.59 -12.92
C ALA A 98 -0.30 22.23 -12.35
N MET A 99 -1.09 21.21 -12.64
CA MET A 99 -0.92 19.86 -12.16
C MET A 99 -0.78 18.91 -13.35
N ASP A 100 0.17 17.97 -13.25
CA ASP A 100 0.28 16.80 -14.13
C ASP A 100 0.73 15.63 -13.26
N GLN A 101 -0.24 14.88 -12.77
CA GLN A 101 -0.05 13.82 -11.79
C GLN A 101 -0.48 12.48 -12.35
N ARG A 102 0.32 11.47 -12.09
CA ARG A 102 0.09 10.10 -12.52
C ARG A 102 -0.04 9.20 -11.30
N PHE A 103 -1.18 8.52 -11.21
CA PHE A 103 -1.50 7.59 -10.15
C PHE A 103 -1.51 6.16 -10.69
N SER A 104 -0.48 5.37 -10.37
CA SER A 104 -0.41 3.98 -10.83
C SER A 104 -1.34 3.11 -9.98
N PHE A 105 -2.17 2.28 -10.62
CA PHE A 105 -3.07 1.39 -9.88
C PHE A 105 -2.31 0.27 -9.16
N SER A 106 -1.09 -0.05 -9.61
CA SER A 106 -0.16 -0.97 -8.92
C SER A 106 0.21 -0.52 -7.51
N ASP A 107 0.10 0.78 -7.23
CA ASP A 107 0.53 1.36 -5.95
C ASP A 107 -0.56 1.18 -4.88
N VAL A 108 -1.77 0.81 -5.28
CA VAL A 108 -2.90 0.55 -4.40
C VAL A 108 -2.70 -0.82 -3.73
N GLN A 109 -2.72 -0.82 -2.40
CA GLN A 109 -2.69 -2.07 -1.65
C GLN A 109 -3.90 -2.92 -2.03
N PHE A 110 -3.67 -4.21 -2.28
CA PHE A 110 -4.72 -5.16 -2.66
C PHE A 110 -5.44 -4.87 -3.98
N ILE A 111 -4.82 -4.14 -4.92
CA ILE A 111 -5.38 -3.95 -6.27
C ILE A 111 -5.77 -5.27 -6.96
N SER A 112 -5.09 -6.37 -6.65
CA SER A 112 -5.40 -7.71 -7.16
C SER A 112 -6.76 -8.28 -6.69
N GLN A 113 -7.36 -7.71 -5.65
CA GLN A 113 -8.67 -8.06 -5.13
C GLN A 113 -9.79 -7.18 -5.72
N ILE A 114 -9.44 -6.08 -6.37
CA ILE A 114 -10.41 -5.17 -7.00
C ILE A 114 -10.87 -5.78 -8.33
N PRO A 115 -12.18 -5.99 -8.55
CA PRO A 115 -12.70 -6.51 -9.80
C PRO A 115 -12.33 -5.60 -10.98
N LYS A 116 -12.09 -6.18 -12.16
CA LYS A 116 -11.70 -5.38 -13.34
C LYS A 116 -12.84 -4.50 -13.84
N GLU A 117 -14.07 -4.88 -13.57
CA GLU A 117 -15.29 -4.15 -13.86
C GLU A 117 -15.56 -3.00 -12.87
N ALA A 118 -14.78 -2.89 -11.79
CA ALA A 118 -14.91 -1.80 -10.82
C ALA A 118 -14.74 -0.45 -11.52
N GLN A 119 -15.57 0.52 -11.16
CA GLN A 119 -15.48 1.86 -11.71
C GLN A 119 -14.40 2.66 -10.98
N VAL A 120 -13.56 3.38 -11.72
CA VAL A 120 -12.59 4.32 -11.18
C VAL A 120 -13.27 5.65 -10.94
N LEU A 121 -13.09 6.19 -9.74
CA LEU A 121 -13.64 7.45 -9.28
C LEU A 121 -12.50 8.45 -9.14
N LEU A 122 -12.68 9.68 -9.61
CA LEU A 122 -11.94 10.83 -9.10
C LEU A 122 -12.60 11.27 -7.80
N ILE A 123 -11.81 11.45 -6.75
CA ILE A 123 -12.27 11.94 -5.45
C ILE A 123 -11.59 13.28 -5.20
N VAL A 124 -12.40 14.31 -4.95
CA VAL A 124 -11.94 15.65 -4.56
C VAL A 124 -12.52 15.96 -3.19
N GLN A 125 -11.68 16.40 -2.26
CA GLN A 125 -12.11 16.76 -0.90
C GLN A 125 -11.56 18.15 -0.54
N GLY A 126 -12.36 18.97 0.13
CA GLY A 126 -12.03 20.35 0.52
C GLY A 126 -12.53 21.40 -0.47
N ASN A 127 -12.08 22.64 -0.26
CA ASN A 127 -12.41 23.79 -1.10
C ASN A 127 -11.43 23.85 -2.27
N VAL A 128 -11.75 23.13 -3.34
CA VAL A 128 -10.90 22.95 -4.53
C VAL A 128 -11.65 23.34 -5.78
N LYS A 129 -11.03 24.19 -6.61
CA LYS A 129 -11.51 24.54 -7.94
C LYS A 129 -10.56 24.00 -8.99
N GLY A 130 -11.13 23.43 -10.06
CA GLY A 130 -10.40 22.93 -11.21
C GLY A 130 -10.77 23.71 -12.46
N SER A 131 -9.76 24.10 -13.23
CA SER A 131 -9.90 24.73 -14.55
C SER A 131 -9.17 23.88 -15.58
N GLU A 132 -9.90 23.44 -16.60
CA GLU A 132 -9.45 22.56 -17.68
C GLU A 132 -8.81 21.24 -17.19
N VAL A 133 -9.33 20.68 -16.10
CA VAL A 133 -8.80 19.45 -15.52
C VAL A 133 -9.20 18.26 -16.40
N LYS A 134 -8.24 17.44 -16.83
CA LYS A 134 -8.45 16.20 -17.57
C LYS A 134 -8.08 15.03 -16.69
N ALA A 135 -8.95 14.04 -16.61
CA ALA A 135 -8.75 12.82 -15.84
C ALA A 135 -8.87 11.61 -16.78
N ASP A 136 -7.72 11.12 -17.27
CA ASP A 136 -7.66 10.05 -18.27
C ASP A 136 -7.20 8.74 -17.66
N LEU A 137 -7.97 7.67 -17.90
CA LEU A 137 -7.52 6.30 -17.70
C LEU A 137 -6.62 5.89 -18.87
N ARG A 138 -5.40 5.42 -18.58
CA ARG A 138 -4.41 5.12 -19.61
C ARG A 138 -3.72 3.79 -19.39
N PHE A 139 -3.17 3.27 -20.48
CA PHE A 139 -2.34 2.07 -20.50
C PHE A 139 -0.87 2.44 -20.46
N LEU A 140 -0.08 1.59 -19.79
CA LEU A 140 1.37 1.61 -19.93
C LEU A 140 1.77 0.89 -21.20
N SER A 141 2.75 1.45 -21.90
CA SER A 141 3.41 0.74 -22.99
C SER A 141 4.12 -0.50 -22.44
N LEU A 142 4.40 -1.50 -23.29
CA LEU A 142 5.09 -2.72 -22.87
C LEU A 142 6.43 -2.43 -22.17
N PHE A 143 7.19 -1.45 -22.67
CA PHE A 143 8.44 -1.01 -22.05
C PHE A 143 8.22 -0.32 -20.71
N GLN A 144 7.19 0.51 -20.58
CA GLN A 144 6.83 1.12 -19.29
C GLN A 144 6.35 0.09 -18.28
N LYS A 145 5.62 -0.95 -18.71
CA LYS A 145 5.25 -2.06 -17.83
C LYS A 145 6.51 -2.76 -17.35
N PHE A 146 7.43 -3.10 -18.25
CA PHE A 146 8.70 -3.75 -17.89
C PHE A 146 9.52 -2.89 -16.93
N ASP A 147 9.68 -1.59 -17.19
CA ASP A 147 10.37 -0.65 -16.30
C ASP A 147 9.69 -0.57 -14.93
N GLN A 148 8.35 -0.49 -14.88
CA GLN A 148 7.60 -0.51 -13.64
C GLN A 148 7.83 -1.82 -12.87
N GLY A 149 7.68 -2.97 -13.53
CA GLY A 149 7.92 -4.27 -12.89
C GLY A 149 9.36 -4.37 -12.37
N TRP A 150 10.33 -3.87 -13.13
CA TRP A 150 11.72 -3.83 -12.70
C TRP A 150 11.92 -2.93 -11.48
N LYS A 151 11.27 -1.77 -11.41
CA LYS A 151 11.25 -0.91 -10.23
C LYS A 151 10.62 -1.62 -9.04
N ASP A 152 9.44 -2.22 -9.22
CA ASP A 152 8.73 -2.98 -8.18
C ASP A 152 9.63 -4.08 -7.60
N PHE A 153 10.40 -4.75 -8.46
CA PHE A 153 11.32 -5.82 -8.04
C PHE A 153 12.37 -5.33 -7.04
N TRP A 154 12.81 -4.08 -7.16
CA TRP A 154 13.82 -3.47 -6.28
C TRP A 154 13.24 -2.76 -5.06
N VAL A 155 11.92 -2.59 -4.97
CA VAL A 155 11.28 -2.06 -3.75
C VAL A 155 11.35 -3.12 -2.65
N PHE A 156 11.92 -2.76 -1.50
CA PHE A 156 11.96 -3.62 -0.30
C PHE A 156 10.63 -3.51 0.43
N ASP A 157 10.11 -4.62 0.96
CA ASP A 157 8.91 -4.55 1.80
C ASP A 157 9.24 -3.77 3.07
N ALA A 158 8.25 -3.01 3.53
CA ALA A 158 8.41 -2.19 4.71
C ALA A 158 8.67 -3.09 5.92
N TYR A 159 9.52 -2.59 6.83
CA TYR A 159 9.81 -3.27 8.07
C TYR A 159 8.54 -3.36 8.93
N LYS A 160 7.98 -4.56 9.03
CA LYS A 160 6.70 -4.83 9.70
C LYS A 160 6.80 -6.05 10.60
N PRO A 161 5.87 -6.23 11.55
CA PRO A 161 5.86 -7.37 12.45
C PRO A 161 6.03 -8.76 11.83
N TYR A 162 5.25 -9.04 10.79
CA TYR A 162 5.30 -10.35 10.13
C TYR A 162 6.65 -10.68 9.50
N THR A 163 7.52 -9.68 9.26
CA THR A 163 8.84 -9.87 8.63
C THR A 163 9.81 -10.69 9.50
N ILE A 164 9.46 -10.98 10.75
CA ILE A 164 10.21 -11.91 11.61
C ILE A 164 10.09 -13.34 11.06
N ASN A 165 8.88 -13.73 10.65
CA ASN A 165 8.56 -15.12 10.28
C ASN A 165 8.31 -15.30 8.78
N PHE A 166 7.90 -14.24 8.08
CA PHE A 166 7.48 -14.31 6.68
C PHE A 166 8.20 -13.27 5.82
N LEU A 167 8.83 -13.76 4.76
CA LEU A 167 9.39 -12.93 3.70
C LEU A 167 8.65 -13.26 2.40
N TYR A 168 7.70 -12.41 2.01
CA TYR A 168 6.86 -12.62 0.81
C TYR A 168 7.66 -12.62 -0.51
N GLY A 169 8.91 -12.14 -0.47
CA GLY A 169 9.79 -11.99 -1.62
C GLY A 169 9.44 -10.77 -2.48
N PRO A 170 10.32 -10.42 -3.44
CA PRO A 170 10.10 -9.26 -4.30
C PRO A 170 8.86 -9.46 -5.17
N LYS A 171 8.20 -8.33 -5.45
CA LYS A 171 7.06 -8.28 -6.35
C LYS A 171 7.49 -7.73 -7.71
N MET A 172 6.84 -8.16 -8.77
CA MET A 172 7.06 -7.68 -10.12
C MET A 172 5.71 -7.65 -10.82
N PHE A 173 5.29 -6.51 -11.36
CA PHE A 173 3.96 -6.32 -11.94
C PHE A 173 2.81 -6.65 -10.95
N GLY A 174 2.99 -6.29 -9.67
CA GLY A 174 2.03 -6.62 -8.61
C GLY A 174 1.91 -8.11 -8.25
N LYS A 175 2.73 -9.00 -8.82
CA LYS A 175 2.75 -10.44 -8.52
C LYS A 175 4.05 -10.85 -7.85
N SER A 176 4.07 -12.03 -7.23
CA SER A 176 5.32 -12.59 -6.71
C SER A 176 6.32 -12.81 -7.86
N ALA A 177 7.54 -12.27 -7.72
CA ALA A 177 8.59 -12.46 -8.72
C ALA A 177 8.97 -13.94 -8.87
N ASN A 178 8.81 -14.76 -7.82
CA ASN A 178 9.01 -16.21 -7.90
C ASN A 178 8.07 -16.87 -8.90
N ASP A 179 6.77 -16.58 -8.83
CA ASP A 179 5.77 -17.12 -9.77
C ASP A 179 6.15 -16.76 -11.21
N ILE A 180 6.55 -15.50 -11.44
CA ILE A 180 6.95 -15.05 -12.77
C ILE A 180 8.23 -15.75 -13.24
N PHE A 181 9.24 -15.86 -12.38
CA PHE A 181 10.50 -16.53 -12.71
C PHE A 181 10.31 -18.02 -12.97
N TYR A 182 9.45 -18.71 -12.22
CA TYR A 182 9.13 -20.12 -12.48
C TYR A 182 8.40 -20.32 -13.80
N ARG A 183 7.48 -19.42 -14.16
CA ARG A 183 6.81 -19.47 -15.48
C ARG A 183 7.79 -19.23 -16.62
N ILE A 184 8.66 -18.22 -16.49
CA ILE A 184 9.71 -17.94 -17.48
C ILE A 184 10.64 -19.14 -17.60
N PHE A 185 11.07 -19.71 -16.48
CA PHE A 185 11.89 -20.92 -16.43
C PHE A 185 11.22 -22.08 -17.15
N ALA A 186 9.95 -22.37 -16.85
CA ALA A 186 9.20 -23.45 -17.48
C ALA A 186 9.09 -23.27 -19.00
N ILE A 187 8.81 -22.04 -19.46
CA ILE A 187 8.75 -21.70 -20.90
C ILE A 187 10.12 -21.91 -21.56
N ILE A 188 11.20 -21.43 -20.93
CA ILE A 188 12.57 -21.61 -21.45
C ILE A 188 12.93 -23.10 -21.53
N CYS A 189 12.64 -23.88 -20.49
CA CYS A 189 12.85 -25.32 -20.46
C CYS A 189 12.03 -26.06 -21.53
N ALA A 190 10.77 -25.65 -21.77
CA ALA A 190 9.96 -26.20 -22.84
C ALA A 190 10.58 -25.89 -24.22
N ILE A 191 10.96 -24.65 -24.49
CA ILE A 191 11.61 -24.25 -25.75
C ILE A 191 12.91 -25.04 -25.96
N LEU A 192 13.71 -25.22 -24.91
CA LEU A 192 14.93 -26.03 -24.93
C LEU A 192 14.64 -27.48 -25.35
N LEU A 193 13.66 -28.11 -24.68
CA LEU A 193 13.25 -29.49 -24.94
C LEU A 193 12.75 -29.67 -26.37
N PHE A 194 11.85 -28.80 -26.84
CA PHE A 194 11.18 -28.94 -28.12
C PHE A 194 12.04 -28.54 -29.33
N LYS A 195 12.76 -27.40 -29.26
CA LYS A 195 13.41 -26.82 -30.45
C LYS A 195 14.79 -27.42 -30.72
N PHE A 196 15.54 -27.73 -29.67
CA PHE A 196 16.94 -28.13 -29.80
C PHE A 196 17.20 -29.58 -29.42
N GLY A 197 16.25 -30.21 -28.73
CA GLY A 197 16.50 -31.44 -27.98
C GLY A 197 17.64 -31.25 -26.97
N TRP A 198 17.91 -32.26 -26.15
CA TRP A 198 19.05 -32.23 -25.22
C TRP A 198 20.42 -32.35 -25.91
N LYS A 199 20.46 -32.34 -27.25
CA LYS A 199 21.67 -32.63 -28.02
C LYS A 199 22.61 -31.42 -28.18
N SER A 200 22.12 -30.18 -27.99
CA SER A 200 22.95 -28.98 -28.12
C SER A 200 23.58 -28.56 -26.78
N LYS A 201 24.80 -29.04 -26.50
CA LYS A 201 25.58 -28.66 -25.31
C LYS A 201 25.77 -27.14 -25.19
N LYS A 202 26.05 -26.44 -26.30
CA LYS A 202 26.27 -24.98 -26.30
C LYS A 202 25.03 -24.19 -25.84
N PHE A 203 23.85 -24.57 -26.33
CA PHE A 203 22.61 -23.87 -25.99
C PHE A 203 22.16 -24.18 -24.56
N THR A 204 22.35 -25.42 -24.11
CA THR A 204 22.13 -25.84 -22.73
C THR A 204 23.01 -25.03 -21.77
N ASN A 205 24.31 -24.90 -22.05
CA ASN A 205 25.23 -24.12 -21.23
C ASN A 205 24.84 -22.64 -21.15
N ARG A 206 24.50 -21.99 -22.27
CA ARG A 206 24.06 -20.59 -22.27
C ARG A 206 22.80 -20.38 -21.43
N THR A 207 21.86 -21.30 -21.51
CA THR A 207 20.61 -21.21 -20.75
C THR A 207 20.85 -21.45 -19.27
N LEU A 208 21.69 -22.43 -18.92
CA LEU A 208 22.09 -22.65 -17.53
C LEU A 208 22.78 -21.41 -16.95
N VAL A 209 23.67 -20.77 -17.71
CA VAL A 209 24.31 -19.51 -17.30
C VAL A 209 23.26 -18.42 -17.06
N LEU A 210 22.32 -18.21 -17.98
CA LEU A 210 21.24 -17.23 -17.82
C LEU A 210 20.41 -17.49 -16.55
N LEU A 211 20.03 -18.75 -16.32
CA LEU A 211 19.23 -19.16 -15.17
C LEU A 211 20.00 -18.99 -13.86
N CYS A 212 21.28 -19.34 -13.84
CA CYS A 212 22.17 -19.07 -12.70
C CYS A 212 22.29 -17.57 -12.44
N SER A 213 22.44 -16.74 -13.47
CA SER A 213 22.49 -15.28 -13.32
C SER A 213 21.19 -14.71 -12.75
N LEU A 214 20.03 -15.16 -13.24
CA LEU A 214 18.72 -14.76 -12.69
C LEU A 214 18.57 -15.20 -11.22
N ARG A 215 19.04 -16.41 -10.88
CA ARG A 215 19.02 -16.92 -9.51
C ARG A 215 19.92 -16.10 -8.59
N VAL A 216 21.13 -15.73 -9.03
CA VAL A 216 22.05 -14.88 -8.29
C VAL A 216 21.46 -13.49 -8.09
N LEU A 217 20.90 -12.88 -9.13
CA LEU A 217 20.24 -11.58 -9.06
C LEU A 217 19.09 -11.58 -8.04
N TYR A 218 18.22 -12.60 -8.09
CA TYR A 218 17.16 -12.79 -7.11
C TYR A 218 17.71 -12.97 -5.70
N GLY A 219 18.79 -13.75 -5.55
CA GLY A 219 19.50 -13.94 -4.29
C GLY A 219 19.99 -12.61 -3.71
N ILE A 220 20.72 -11.81 -4.49
CA ILE A 220 21.21 -10.48 -4.08
C ILE A 220 20.04 -9.62 -3.60
N ARG A 221 18.94 -9.58 -4.35
CA ARG A 221 17.76 -8.82 -3.98
C ARG A 221 17.18 -9.28 -2.64
N MET A 222 16.99 -10.57 -2.43
CA MET A 222 16.46 -11.13 -1.18
C MET A 222 17.39 -10.90 0.02
N TYR A 223 18.69 -11.09 -0.17
CA TYR A 223 19.68 -10.85 0.88
C TYR A 223 19.79 -9.37 1.25
N GLY A 224 19.61 -8.46 0.28
CA GLY A 224 19.57 -7.02 0.53
C GLY A 224 18.43 -6.62 1.48
N GLU A 225 17.25 -7.21 1.30
CA GLU A 225 16.10 -6.97 2.18
C GLU A 225 16.30 -7.55 3.58
N LEU A 226 16.79 -8.79 3.69
CA LEU A 226 17.17 -9.38 4.98
C LEU A 226 18.23 -8.55 5.71
N TYR A 227 19.22 -8.05 4.97
CA TYR A 227 20.26 -7.18 5.53
C TYR A 227 19.66 -5.86 6.02
N SER A 228 18.74 -5.25 5.26
CA SER A 228 18.02 -4.05 5.68
C SER A 228 17.31 -4.27 7.02
N TYR A 229 16.60 -5.40 7.18
CA TYR A 229 15.90 -5.70 8.42
C TYR A 229 16.84 -5.92 9.60
N ARG A 230 17.95 -6.64 9.40
CA ARG A 230 18.98 -6.83 10.43
C ARG A 230 19.62 -5.51 10.83
N LYS A 231 19.84 -4.60 9.87
CA LYS A 231 20.37 -3.27 10.15
C LYS A 231 19.40 -2.48 11.04
N THR A 232 18.11 -2.50 10.72
CA THR A 232 17.07 -1.86 11.54
C THR A 232 16.98 -2.47 12.94
N ASP A 233 16.96 -3.80 13.07
CA ASP A 233 17.02 -4.47 14.38
C ASP A 233 18.24 -4.04 15.18
N TYR A 234 19.41 -4.04 14.53
CA TYR A 234 20.64 -3.69 15.20
C TYR A 234 20.59 -2.24 15.71
N GLN A 235 20.11 -1.32 14.88
CA GLN A 235 19.96 0.10 15.22
C GLN A 235 18.95 0.35 16.32
N ASN A 236 17.85 -0.41 16.37
CA ASN A 236 16.72 -0.15 17.27
C ASN A 236 16.74 -0.99 18.55
N ARG A 237 17.25 -2.21 18.50
CA ARG A 237 17.17 -3.19 19.61
C ARG A 237 18.52 -3.52 20.24
N VAL A 238 19.58 -3.64 19.43
CA VAL A 238 20.88 -4.14 19.92
C VAL A 238 21.79 -3.00 20.37
N LYS A 239 21.94 -1.97 19.53
CA LYS A 239 22.84 -0.85 19.75
C LYS A 239 22.39 0.13 20.86
N PRO A 240 21.10 0.53 20.96
CA PRO A 240 20.69 1.54 21.94
C PRO A 240 20.77 1.02 23.37
N GLU A 241 20.90 1.94 24.31
CA GLU A 241 20.69 1.66 25.73
C GLU A 241 19.26 1.22 26.00
N PHE A 242 19.03 0.54 27.13
CA PHE A 242 17.74 -0.08 27.43
C PHE A 242 16.56 0.90 27.28
N ALA A 243 16.68 2.14 27.79
CA ALA A 243 15.62 3.14 27.72
C ALA A 243 15.25 3.61 26.29
N GLN A 244 16.08 3.32 25.28
CA GLN A 244 15.86 3.75 23.89
C GLN A 244 15.57 2.58 22.94
N LYS A 245 15.49 1.35 23.47
CA LYS A 245 15.27 0.16 22.63
C LYS A 245 13.85 0.14 22.09
N THR A 246 13.70 -0.12 20.80
CA THR A 246 12.39 -0.36 20.19
C THR A 246 12.36 -1.72 19.51
N PHE A 247 11.23 -2.40 19.65
CA PHE A 247 10.93 -3.72 19.11
C PHE A 247 9.96 -3.59 17.92
N ARG A 248 9.99 -4.56 17.01
CA ARG A 248 9.24 -4.52 15.74
C ARG A 248 7.73 -4.39 15.91
N ASP A 249 7.20 -5.14 16.87
CA ASP A 249 5.76 -5.33 17.07
C ASP A 249 5.28 -4.62 18.32
N ASP A 250 6.20 -4.48 19.27
CA ASP A 250 5.92 -4.07 20.63
C ASP A 250 6.43 -2.65 20.92
N GLY A 251 7.09 -1.97 19.97
CA GLY A 251 7.60 -0.62 20.18
C GLY A 251 8.52 -0.55 21.41
N ASP A 252 8.23 0.32 22.36
CA ASP A 252 8.94 0.47 23.63
C ASP A 252 8.21 -0.20 24.84
N LEU A 253 7.47 -1.28 24.59
CA LEU A 253 6.68 -2.01 25.60
C LEU A 253 7.41 -2.24 26.94
N TYR A 254 8.68 -2.62 26.89
CA TYR A 254 9.42 -2.93 28.13
C TYR A 254 9.77 -1.67 28.92
N GLN A 255 10.02 -0.55 28.25
CA GLN A 255 10.20 0.75 28.90
C GLN A 255 8.89 1.22 29.52
N PHE A 256 7.77 1.02 28.83
CA PHE A 256 6.44 1.26 29.37
C PHE A 256 6.20 0.42 30.64
N ILE A 257 6.49 -0.89 30.60
CA ILE A 257 6.35 -1.77 31.76
C ILE A 257 7.22 -1.30 32.93
N ASP A 258 8.49 -0.97 32.69
CA ASP A 258 9.40 -0.50 33.74
C ASP A 258 8.95 0.84 34.32
N PHE A 259 8.44 1.75 33.48
CA PHE A 259 7.83 3.00 33.92
C PHE A 259 6.65 2.72 34.85
N VAL A 260 5.73 1.84 34.44
CA VAL A 260 4.55 1.51 35.23
C VAL A 260 4.95 0.89 36.57
N LYS A 261 5.86 -0.08 36.60
CA LYS A 261 6.35 -0.68 37.87
C LYS A 261 7.04 0.30 38.81
N THR A 262 7.72 1.30 38.24
CA THR A 262 8.50 2.27 39.01
C THR A 262 7.64 3.42 39.53
N ASN A 263 6.52 3.75 38.87
CA ASN A 263 5.69 4.90 39.22
C ASN A 263 4.33 4.51 39.80
N LEU A 264 3.85 3.30 39.51
CA LEU A 264 2.57 2.77 39.97
C LEU A 264 2.83 1.52 40.81
N PHE A 265 2.83 1.68 42.14
CA PHE A 265 3.24 0.61 43.06
C PHE A 265 2.08 -0.28 43.54
N THR A 266 0.84 0.21 43.48
CA THR A 266 -0.38 -0.51 43.90
C THR A 266 -1.62 0.13 43.29
N GLY A 267 -2.63 -0.66 42.91
CA GLY A 267 -3.93 -0.13 42.47
C GLY A 267 -4.55 -0.92 41.32
N THR A 268 -5.72 -0.48 40.87
CA THR A 268 -6.39 -1.01 39.66
C THR A 268 -6.15 -0.07 38.48
N ALA A 269 -5.54 -0.55 37.40
CA ALA A 269 -5.24 0.27 36.23
C ALA A 269 -6.03 -0.21 34.99
N CYS A 270 -6.45 0.75 34.17
CA CYS A 270 -6.96 0.54 32.82
C CYS A 270 -5.86 0.95 31.84
N ILE A 271 -5.51 0.07 30.90
CA ILE A 271 -4.63 0.43 29.78
C ILE A 271 -5.48 0.69 28.55
N HIS A 272 -5.21 1.83 27.92
CA HIS A 272 -5.62 2.15 26.57
C HIS A 272 -4.37 2.33 25.72
N SER A 273 -4.14 1.39 24.80
CA SER A 273 -2.99 1.42 23.88
C SER A 273 -3.47 1.43 22.42
N ALA A 274 -2.86 2.27 21.56
CA ALA A 274 -2.77 2.05 20.10
C ALA A 274 -1.70 2.99 19.50
N PRO A 275 -1.21 2.87 18.23
CA PRO A 275 -1.97 2.54 17.03
C PRO A 275 -1.66 1.18 16.38
N TYR A 276 -0.73 0.39 16.90
CA TYR A 276 -0.51 -0.95 16.34
C TYR A 276 -1.48 -1.95 16.97
N LYS A 277 -2.49 -2.37 16.19
CA LYS A 277 -3.45 -3.44 16.52
C LYS A 277 -2.79 -4.83 16.66
N SER A 278 -1.59 -4.95 17.22
CA SER A 278 -1.16 -6.24 17.75
C SER A 278 -1.89 -6.40 19.07
N TRP A 279 -2.93 -7.24 19.05
CA TRP A 279 -3.64 -7.82 20.21
C TRP A 279 -2.76 -8.26 21.40
N ASP A 280 -1.45 -8.28 21.20
CA ASP A 280 -0.44 -8.75 22.13
C ASP A 280 0.09 -7.64 23.07
N PHE A 281 0.00 -6.35 22.73
CA PHE A 281 0.57 -5.27 23.58
C PHE A 281 -0.11 -5.23 24.96
N ASP A 282 -1.44 -5.14 24.98
CA ASP A 282 -2.21 -5.16 26.23
C ASP A 282 -1.99 -6.46 26.99
N THR A 283 -2.03 -7.60 26.29
CA THR A 283 -1.88 -8.93 26.91
C THR A 283 -0.50 -9.11 27.56
N LYS A 284 0.57 -8.74 26.87
CA LYS A 284 1.94 -8.76 27.41
C LYS A 284 2.09 -7.83 28.59
N THR A 285 1.50 -6.64 28.52
CA THR A 285 1.55 -5.68 29.61
C THR A 285 0.88 -6.23 30.86
N LYS A 286 -0.34 -6.78 30.73
CA LYS A 286 -1.05 -7.48 31.80
C LYS A 286 -0.21 -8.60 32.39
N TYR A 287 0.42 -9.41 31.53
CA TYR A 287 1.28 -10.51 31.97
C TYR A 287 2.49 -10.03 32.78
N HIS A 288 3.15 -8.96 32.36
CA HIS A 288 4.36 -8.45 33.01
C HIS A 288 4.10 -7.64 34.29
N LEU A 289 2.91 -7.05 34.42
CA LEU A 289 2.49 -6.27 35.59
C LEU A 289 1.75 -7.12 36.65
N TYR A 290 1.29 -8.31 36.29
CA TYR A 290 0.67 -9.23 37.25
C TYR A 290 1.70 -9.79 38.26
N PRO A 291 1.35 -9.95 39.55
CA PRO A 291 0.08 -9.60 40.21
C PRO A 291 0.07 -8.19 40.81
N GLU A 292 1.13 -7.40 40.60
CA GLU A 292 1.36 -6.13 41.28
C GLU A 292 0.31 -5.06 40.91
N ILE A 293 -0.21 -5.11 39.68
CA ILE A 293 -1.26 -4.22 39.19
C ILE A 293 -2.40 -5.05 38.61
N ASP A 294 -3.60 -4.86 39.15
CA ASP A 294 -4.81 -5.48 38.59
C ASP A 294 -5.28 -4.67 37.39
N MET A 295 -5.43 -5.37 36.27
CA MET A 295 -5.65 -4.76 34.97
C MET A 295 -7.12 -4.96 34.56
N ALA A 296 -7.95 -4.00 34.94
CA ALA A 296 -9.39 -4.09 34.76
C ALA A 296 -9.84 -3.82 33.30
N SER A 297 -11.07 -4.19 33.00
CA SER A 297 -11.75 -3.74 31.78
C SER A 297 -12.06 -2.24 31.85
N THR A 298 -12.13 -1.59 30.69
CA THR A 298 -12.38 -0.14 30.54
C THR A 298 -13.66 0.36 31.20
N ASP A 299 -14.60 -0.53 31.50
CA ASP A 299 -15.93 -0.22 32.01
C ASP A 299 -16.01 -0.21 33.55
N THR A 300 -14.90 -0.45 34.23
CA THR A 300 -14.81 -0.56 35.70
C THR A 300 -13.91 0.53 36.27
N GLY A 301 -14.27 1.06 37.45
CA GLY A 301 -13.62 2.23 38.09
C GLY A 301 -12.12 2.05 38.34
N CYS A 302 -11.33 2.35 37.32
CA CYS A 302 -9.88 2.32 37.35
C CYS A 302 -9.34 3.54 38.11
N GLU A 303 -8.33 3.31 38.94
CA GLU A 303 -7.60 4.35 39.62
C GLU A 303 -6.70 5.09 38.63
N TYR A 304 -6.05 4.33 37.74
CA TYR A 304 -5.12 4.84 36.73
C TYR A 304 -5.61 4.54 35.31
N ILE A 305 -5.48 5.52 34.42
CA ILE A 305 -5.66 5.37 32.98
C ILE A 305 -4.31 5.56 32.30
N LEU A 306 -3.78 4.48 31.75
CA LEU A 306 -2.52 4.47 31.02
C LEU A 306 -2.78 4.62 29.53
N ILE A 307 -2.29 5.70 28.92
CA ILE A 307 -2.43 5.95 27.48
C ILE A 307 -1.07 5.82 26.81
N TYR A 308 -0.93 4.84 25.94
CA TYR A 308 0.30 4.61 25.18
C TYR A 308 0.07 4.84 23.69
N ASN A 309 0.73 5.86 23.13
CA ASN A 309 0.79 6.24 21.71
C ASN A 309 -0.55 6.39 20.93
N GLU A 310 -1.70 6.44 21.61
CA GLU A 310 -3.03 6.38 20.98
C GLU A 310 -3.42 7.69 20.27
N PRO A 311 -3.44 7.74 18.92
CA PRO A 311 -3.68 8.97 18.19
C PRO A 311 -5.16 9.39 18.18
N SER A 312 -6.10 8.54 18.60
CA SER A 312 -7.54 8.81 18.60
C SER A 312 -8.10 9.34 19.92
N CYS A 313 -7.29 9.34 20.98
CA CYS A 313 -7.68 9.86 22.30
C CYS A 313 -7.19 11.29 22.52
N ILE A 314 -8.05 12.11 23.12
CA ILE A 314 -7.78 13.48 23.56
C ILE A 314 -7.96 13.54 25.07
N TYR A 315 -7.05 14.23 25.75
CA TYR A 315 -7.17 14.52 27.17
C TYR A 315 -7.87 15.87 27.37
N ASP A 316 -8.91 15.92 28.20
CA ASP A 316 -9.69 17.14 28.44
C ASP A 316 -9.17 17.99 29.62
N GLY A 317 -8.11 17.56 30.30
CA GLY A 317 -7.55 18.27 31.45
C GLY A 317 -8.29 18.04 32.78
N THR A 318 -9.42 17.32 32.77
CA THR A 318 -10.28 17.10 33.95
C THR A 318 -10.22 15.66 34.47
N GLY A 319 -9.25 14.87 34.02
CA GLY A 319 -9.17 13.44 34.34
C GLY A 319 -10.10 12.57 33.49
N LYS A 320 -10.65 13.08 32.38
CA LYS A 320 -11.44 12.27 31.43
C LYS A 320 -10.67 12.07 30.13
N MET A 321 -10.77 10.85 29.62
CA MET A 321 -10.30 10.53 28.29
C MET A 321 -11.46 10.61 27.31
N LEU A 322 -11.28 11.39 26.25
CA LEU A 322 -12.28 11.58 25.19
C LEU A 322 -11.77 10.96 23.89
N THR A 323 -12.68 10.42 23.08
CA THR A 323 -12.43 10.20 21.65
C THR A 323 -12.35 11.55 20.93
N LYS A 324 -11.80 11.56 19.69
CA LYS A 324 -11.77 12.77 18.85
C LYS A 324 -13.13 13.43 18.59
N ASP A 325 -14.23 12.70 18.69
CA ASP A 325 -15.61 13.22 18.55
C ASP A 325 -16.21 13.68 19.90
N GLY A 326 -15.44 13.65 20.99
CA GLY A 326 -15.83 14.14 22.31
C GLY A 326 -16.60 13.14 23.17
N SER A 327 -16.75 11.88 22.74
CA SER A 327 -17.35 10.84 23.58
C SER A 327 -16.42 10.44 24.73
N GLY A 328 -16.97 10.29 25.93
CA GLY A 328 -16.20 9.89 27.11
C GLY A 328 -15.86 8.40 27.07
N ILE A 329 -14.59 8.06 27.24
CA ILE A 329 -14.10 6.68 27.23
C ILE A 329 -13.91 6.16 28.67
N ALA A 330 -13.20 6.92 29.52
CA ALA A 330 -12.90 6.53 30.89
C ALA A 330 -12.59 7.76 31.77
N THR A 331 -12.67 7.58 33.10
CA THR A 331 -12.35 8.60 34.11
C THR A 331 -11.34 8.08 35.13
N GLY A 332 -10.25 8.80 35.38
CA GLY A 332 -9.17 8.38 36.29
C GLY A 332 -7.93 9.28 36.18
N GLU A 333 -6.89 9.00 36.95
CA GLU A 333 -5.62 9.72 36.82
C GLU A 333 -4.89 9.28 35.55
N ILE A 334 -4.58 10.23 34.66
CA ILE A 334 -4.11 9.93 33.31
C ILE A 334 -2.59 10.06 33.21
N TYR A 335 -1.93 8.98 32.82
CA TYR A 335 -0.53 8.95 32.46
C TYR A 335 -0.40 8.79 30.95
N LYS A 336 0.12 9.83 30.29
CA LYS A 336 0.47 9.79 28.86
C LYS A 336 1.96 9.51 28.74
N ILE A 337 2.28 8.38 28.12
CA ILE A 337 3.66 7.89 27.95
C ILE A 337 4.02 7.93 26.47
#